data_AF-A0A258H890-F1
#
_entry.id   AF-A0A258H890-F1
#
_cell.length_a   1.000
_cell.length_b   1.000
_cell.length_c   1.000
_cell.angle_alpha   90.00
_cell.angle_beta   90.00
_cell.angle_gamma   90.00
#
_symmetry.space_group_name_H-M   'P 1'
#
loop_
_entity.id
_entity.type
_entity.pdbx_description
1 polymer ?
#
loop_
_entity_poly.entity_id
_entity_poly.type
_entity_poly.pdbx_seq_one_letter_code
_entity_poly.pdbx_strand_id
1 'polypeptide(L)'
;MDQPDPFGFIGLTYDDVMLLPAHTDVIPSEADTTSRLTRRISVYAPLLSAAMDTVTEARMAIAMARQGGMGIMHRNLSIADQAEQVDKVKRSESGMIT
;
A
#
# COMPACT_ATOMS: atom_id res chain seq x y z
N MET A 1 34.65 16.43 5.63
CA MET A 1 33.55 15.80 4.86
C MET A 1 32.70 16.92 4.27
N ASP A 2 33.30 17.83 3.49
CA ASP A 2 32.65 19.04 2.98
C ASP A 2 33.16 19.36 1.58
N GLN A 3 33.00 18.43 0.65
CA GLN A 3 33.18 18.74 -0.78
C GLN A 3 31.98 18.19 -1.53
N PRO A 4 31.22 19.03 -2.27
CA PRO A 4 30.16 18.55 -3.13
C PRO A 4 30.81 17.75 -4.25
N ASP A 5 30.72 16.43 -4.15
CA ASP A 5 31.14 15.51 -5.21
C ASP A 5 30.06 15.52 -6.30
N PRO A 6 30.35 16.04 -7.51
CA PRO A 6 29.41 16.03 -8.62
C PRO A 6 29.07 14.60 -9.10
N PHE A 7 29.80 13.60 -8.58
CA PHE A 7 29.62 12.17 -8.83
C PHE A 7 29.29 11.42 -7.53
N GLY A 8 28.34 11.94 -6.75
CA GLY A 8 27.86 11.29 -5.53
C GLY A 8 27.53 9.79 -5.69
N PHE A 9 27.28 9.11 -4.57
CA PHE A 9 27.12 7.65 -4.55
C PHE A 9 26.22 7.08 -5.65
N ILE A 10 26.64 5.96 -6.23
CA ILE A 10 25.90 5.21 -7.25
C ILE A 10 24.52 4.83 -6.69
N GLY A 11 23.46 5.27 -7.37
CA GLY A 11 22.09 4.80 -7.12
C GLY A 11 21.77 3.57 -7.97
N LEU A 12 21.07 2.60 -7.39
CA LEU A 12 20.58 1.41 -8.09
C LEU A 12 19.04 1.45 -8.14
N THR A 13 18.47 1.06 -9.28
CA THR A 13 17.03 0.82 -9.45
C THR A 13 16.72 -0.68 -9.50
N TYR A 14 15.44 -1.04 -9.65
CA TYR A 14 14.99 -2.44 -9.65
C TYR A 14 15.66 -3.30 -10.72
N ASP A 15 15.87 -2.75 -11.93
CA ASP A 15 16.45 -3.49 -13.06
C ASP A 15 17.98 -3.65 -12.98
N ASP A 16 18.64 -2.96 -12.05
CA ASP A 16 20.09 -3.04 -11.87
C ASP A 16 20.52 -4.24 -11.02
N VAL A 17 19.58 -4.90 -10.33
CA VAL A 17 19.86 -5.93 -9.34
C VAL A 17 18.92 -7.13 -9.46
N MET A 18 19.35 -8.27 -8.92
CA MET A 18 18.54 -9.48 -8.84
C MET A 18 18.76 -10.15 -7.48
N LEU A 19 17.71 -10.78 -6.95
CA LEU A 19 17.82 -11.61 -5.75
C LEU A 19 18.56 -12.91 -6.07
N LEU A 20 19.58 -13.23 -5.28
CA LEU A 20 20.27 -14.52 -5.38
C LEU A 20 19.42 -15.63 -4.74
N PRO A 21 19.18 -16.75 -5.42
CA PRO A 21 18.50 -17.90 -4.83
C PRO A 21 19.26 -18.43 -3.60
N ALA A 22 18.51 -18.90 -2.59
CA ALA A 22 19.04 -19.52 -1.40
C ALA A 22 18.18 -20.73 -0.99
N HIS A 23 18.74 -21.62 -0.16
CA HIS A 23 18.00 -22.75 0.39
C HIS A 23 16.88 -22.27 1.32
N THR A 24 15.69 -22.86 1.19
CA THR A 24 14.55 -22.60 2.07
C THR A 24 13.68 -23.85 2.19
N ASP A 25 13.18 -24.10 3.40
CA ASP A 25 12.18 -25.14 3.68
C ASP A 25 10.75 -24.57 3.66
N VAL A 26 10.58 -23.27 3.40
CA VAL A 26 9.27 -22.60 3.36
C VAL A 26 8.59 -22.85 2.01
N ILE A 27 7.35 -23.35 2.06
CA ILE A 27 6.51 -23.47 0.88
C ILE A 27 5.97 -22.07 0.52
N PRO A 28 6.03 -21.63 -0.75
CA PRO A 28 5.64 -20.26 -1.13
C PRO A 28 4.24 -19.83 -0.68
N SER A 29 3.27 -20.76 -0.63
CA SER A 29 1.90 -20.49 -0.17
C SER A 29 1.76 -20.27 1.34
N GLU A 30 2.79 -20.63 2.12
CA GLU A 30 2.83 -20.49 3.58
C GLU A 30 3.62 -19.26 4.03
N ALA A 31 4.21 -18.52 3.09
CA ALA A 31 4.92 -17.29 3.40
C ALA A 31 3.96 -16.24 3.97
N ASP A 32 4.23 -15.77 5.20
CA ASP A 32 3.49 -14.66 5.80
C ASP A 32 3.87 -13.35 5.11
N THR A 33 2.88 -12.70 4.51
CA THR A 33 3.04 -11.41 3.81
C THR A 33 2.54 -10.23 4.64
N THR A 34 2.09 -10.48 5.87
CA THR A 34 1.64 -9.46 6.80
C THR A 34 2.74 -8.42 7.02
N SER A 35 2.39 -7.16 6.81
CA SER A 35 3.35 -6.06 6.81
C SER A 35 2.84 -4.89 7.65
N ARG A 36 3.76 -4.24 8.35
CA ARG A 36 3.45 -3.10 9.21
C ARG A 36 3.62 -1.79 8.45
N LEU A 37 2.50 -1.16 8.09
CA LEU A 37 2.49 0.12 7.36
C LEU A 37 2.86 1.30 8.26
N THR A 38 2.35 1.33 9.49
CA THR A 38 2.67 2.39 10.46
C THR A 38 2.93 1.82 11.85
N ARG A 39 3.22 2.67 12.83
CA ARG A 39 3.34 2.22 14.23
C ARG A 39 2.08 1.52 14.76
N ARG A 40 0.90 1.76 14.17
CA ARG A 40 -0.40 1.27 14.67
C ARG A 40 -1.23 0.52 13.64
N ILE A 41 -0.76 0.40 12.40
CA ILE A 41 -1.52 -0.17 11.29
C ILE A 41 -0.69 -1.25 10.62
N SER A 42 -1.25 -2.45 10.55
CA SER A 42 -0.75 -3.58 9.78
C SER A 42 -1.73 -3.92 8.67
N VAL A 43 -1.22 -4.47 7.57
CA VAL A 43 -1.96 -4.97 6.41
C VAL A 43 -1.57 -6.43 6.18
N TYR A 44 -2.49 -7.26 5.70
CA TYR A 44 -2.23 -8.67 5.42
C TYR A 44 -1.41 -8.87 4.15
N ALA A 45 -1.53 -7.96 3.18
CA ALA A 45 -0.70 -7.91 1.98
C ALA A 45 0.03 -6.56 1.91
N PRO A 46 1.32 -6.51 1.53
CA PRO A 46 2.13 -5.29 1.46
C PRO A 46 1.80 -4.44 0.21
N LEU A 47 0.52 -4.27 -0.09
CA LEU A 47 0.03 -3.62 -1.30
C LEU A 47 -0.88 -2.44 -0.93
N LEU A 48 -0.56 -1.28 -1.50
CA LEU A 48 -1.31 -0.05 -1.35
C LEU A 48 -1.66 0.52 -2.72
N SER A 49 -2.87 1.03 -2.88
CA SER A 49 -3.22 1.75 -4.11
C SER A 49 -2.83 3.23 -4.00
N ALA A 50 -2.36 3.79 -5.13
CA ALA A 50 -1.89 5.17 -5.20
C ALA A 50 -3.03 6.18 -4.94
N ALA A 51 -2.69 7.29 -4.27
CA ALA A 51 -3.61 8.37 -3.96
C ALA A 51 -3.88 9.28 -5.18
N MET A 52 -4.36 8.70 -6.28
CA MET A 52 -4.62 9.35 -7.56
C MET A 52 -6.10 9.22 -7.93
N ASP A 53 -6.67 10.26 -8.54
CA ASP A 53 -8.09 10.31 -8.96
C ASP A 53 -8.45 9.21 -9.96
N THR A 54 -7.53 8.89 -10.86
CA THR A 54 -7.70 7.80 -11.84
C THR A 54 -7.51 6.41 -11.26
N VAL A 55 -7.08 6.29 -9.99
CA VAL A 55 -6.71 5.01 -9.37
C VAL A 55 -7.65 4.66 -8.21
N THR A 56 -7.80 5.55 -7.22
CA THR A 56 -8.38 5.18 -5.93
C THR A 56 -9.53 6.08 -5.50
N GLU A 57 -10.74 5.61 -5.77
CA GLU A 57 -11.98 6.03 -5.08
C GLU A 57 -12.52 4.89 -4.20
N ALA A 58 -13.72 5.04 -3.61
CA ALA A 58 -14.28 4.07 -2.67
C ALA A 58 -14.27 2.63 -3.20
N ARG A 59 -14.64 2.42 -4.47
CA ARG A 59 -14.65 1.07 -5.08
C ARG A 59 -13.29 0.38 -5.01
N MET A 60 -12.22 1.11 -5.35
CA MET A 60 -10.87 0.55 -5.33
C MET A 60 -10.41 0.31 -3.89
N ALA A 61 -10.65 1.24 -2.97
CA ALA A 61 -10.24 1.04 -1.58
C ALA A 61 -10.96 -0.12 -0.89
N ILE A 62 -12.24 -0.35 -1.19
CA ILE A 62 -12.98 -1.53 -0.73
C ILE A 62 -12.35 -2.82 -1.29
N ALA A 63 -12.03 -2.83 -2.59
CA ALA A 63 -11.40 -3.99 -3.22
C ALA A 63 -10.01 -4.29 -2.61
N MET A 64 -9.18 -3.26 -2.42
CA MET A 64 -7.87 -3.39 -1.78
C MET A 64 -8.00 -3.95 -0.36
N ALA A 65 -8.92 -3.42 0.45
CA ALA A 65 -9.14 -3.89 1.82
C ALA A 65 -9.56 -5.37 1.85
N ARG A 66 -10.46 -5.80 0.95
CA ARG A 66 -10.89 -7.21 0.83
C ARG A 66 -9.76 -8.16 0.41
N GLN A 67 -8.75 -7.67 -0.31
CA GLN A 67 -7.55 -8.42 -0.68
C GLN A 67 -6.44 -8.34 0.38
N GLY A 68 -6.71 -7.75 1.56
CA GLY A 68 -5.76 -7.62 2.65
C GLY A 68 -4.81 -6.43 2.54
N GLY A 69 -4.96 -5.59 1.52
CA GLY A 69 -4.20 -4.35 1.31
C GLY A 69 -4.90 -3.10 1.83
N MET A 70 -4.48 -1.93 1.36
CA MET A 70 -5.08 -0.65 1.74
C MET A 70 -5.23 0.30 0.55
N GLY A 71 -6.39 0.93 0.41
CA GLY A 71 -6.59 2.02 -0.55
C GLY A 71 -6.38 3.40 0.07
N ILE A 72 -5.62 4.28 -0.59
CA ILE A 72 -5.42 5.66 -0.17
C ILE A 72 -6.27 6.60 -1.02
N MET A 73 -7.20 7.32 -0.39
CA MET A 73 -8.03 8.30 -1.09
C MET A 73 -7.18 9.44 -1.66
N HIS A 74 -7.38 9.75 -2.93
CA HIS A 74 -6.82 10.95 -3.54
C HIS A 74 -7.48 12.23 -2.98
N ARG A 75 -6.87 13.38 -3.26
CA ARG A 75 -7.32 14.71 -2.78
C ARG A 75 -7.94 15.59 -3.86
N ASN A 76 -8.25 15.03 -5.03
CA ASN A 76 -8.86 15.78 -6.15
C ASN A 76 -10.40 15.76 -6.03
N LEU A 77 -10.88 16.12 -4.85
CA LEU A 77 -12.28 16.13 -4.43
C LEU A 77 -12.46 17.29 -3.43
N SER A 78 -13.69 17.75 -3.25
CA SER A 78 -13.98 18.58 -2.08
C SER A 78 -13.79 17.77 -0.79
N ILE A 79 -13.59 18.46 0.33
CA ILE A 79 -13.47 17.79 1.65
C ILE A 79 -14.72 16.95 1.94
N ALA A 80 -15.91 17.46 1.57
CA ALA A 80 -17.17 16.76 1.76
C ALA A 80 -17.25 15.48 0.93
N ASP A 81 -16.89 15.55 -0.36
CA ASP A 81 -16.94 14.38 -1.25
C ASP A 81 -15.91 13.33 -0.84
N GLN A 82 -14.70 13.74 -0.45
CA GLN A 82 -13.69 12.82 0.06
C GLN A 82 -14.18 12.11 1.34
N ALA A 83 -14.81 12.84 2.26
CA ALA A 83 -15.40 12.26 3.47
C ALA A 83 -16.52 11.25 3.13
N GLU A 84 -17.35 11.54 2.13
CA GLU A 84 -18.38 10.60 1.66
C GLU A 84 -17.77 9.33 1.06
N GLN A 85 -16.69 9.44 0.29
CA GLN A 85 -15.95 8.28 -0.23
C GLN A 85 -15.40 7.42 0.90
N VAL A 86 -14.80 8.04 1.93
CA VAL A 86 -14.32 7.33 3.12
C VAL A 86 -15.46 6.63 3.85
N ASP A 87 -16.60 7.32 4.05
CA ASP A 87 -17.77 6.76 4.71
C ASP A 87 -18.31 5.53 3.97
N LYS A 88 -18.40 5.58 2.63
CA LYS A 88 -18.75 4.42 1.79
C LYS A 88 -17.82 3.23 2.02
N VAL A 89 -16.51 3.46 2.10
CA VAL A 89 -15.53 2.39 2.38
C VAL A 89 -15.77 1.79 3.76
N LYS A 90 -15.93 2.61 4.79
CA LYS A 90 -16.14 2.14 6.17
C LYS A 90 -17.43 1.34 6.33
N ARG A 91 -18.50 1.74 5.62
CA ARG A 91 -19.81 1.05 5.59
C ARG A 91 -19.83 -0.24 4.77
N SER A 92 -18.86 -0.46 3.88
CA SER A 92 -18.86 -1.60 2.95
C SER A 92 -18.76 -2.98 3.60
N GLU A 93 -18.25 -3.07 4.83
CA GLU A 93 -18.26 -4.29 5.66
C GLU A 93 -19.06 -4.14 6.95
N SER A 94 -19.36 -2.90 7.37
CA SER A 94 -20.29 -2.65 8.47
C SER A 94 -21.73 -2.63 7.97
N GLY A 95 -22.19 -3.77 7.44
CA GLY A 95 -23.58 -4.14 7.65
C GLY A 95 -23.78 -4.24 9.17
N MET A 96 -24.49 -3.25 9.74
CA MET A 96 -24.91 -3.15 11.15
C MET A 96 -24.27 -4.16 12.13
N ILE A 97 -23.24 -3.71 12.85
CA ILE A 97 -22.91 -4.36 14.12
C ILE A 97 -23.99 -3.90 15.11
N THR A 98 -24.94 -4.78 15.43
CA THR A 98 -25.90 -4.61 16.54
C THR A 98 -25.30 -5.26 17.79
#